data_AF-A0A843LSA7-F1
#
_entry.id   AF-A0A843LSA7-F1
#
_cell.length_a   1.000
_cell.length_b   1.000
_cell.length_c   1.000
_cell.angle_alpha   90.00
_cell.angle_beta   90.00
_cell.angle_gamma   90.00
#
_symmetry.space_group_name_H-M   'P 1'
#
loop_
_entity.id
_entity.type
_entity.pdbx_description
1 polymer ?
#
loop_
_entity_poly.entity_id
_entity_poly.type
_entity_poly.pdbx_seq_one_letter_code
_entity_poly.pdbx_strand_id
1 'polypeptide(L)'
;MKNQVLLILVFILTIGILSSGCINQDLGSLSDSGPVPVSTTGEMVVTPTQIPPSAEPVQKRVMTPDTPGSGQLKAFIEDTFPELTKAYMAIRTADRALDAAGIQEKALALETAINDLTDEYSLDRSLPEKNVFPGLTSKEEVIFNKYLGFIRSLGSYASSLKQAVYWKNAGTDAASLGNYRRYQDLADNYGKKVITDIKTLDGYCSEWGFPYLDKKYVREYSFNS
;
A
#
# COMPACT_ATOMS: atom_id res chain seq x y z
N MET A 1 -51.40 -15.04 4.27
CA MET A 1 -49.95 -14.82 4.10
C MET A 1 -49.52 -14.39 2.68
N LYS A 2 -50.36 -14.51 1.62
CA LYS A 2 -50.00 -14.04 0.26
C LYS A 2 -50.01 -12.50 0.08
N ASN A 3 -50.89 -11.77 0.79
CA ASN A 3 -51.01 -10.31 0.59
C ASN A 3 -49.95 -9.46 1.29
N GLN A 4 -49.25 -9.98 2.31
CA GLN A 4 -48.19 -9.22 2.99
C GLN A 4 -46.86 -9.24 2.21
N VAL A 5 -46.57 -10.32 1.49
CA VAL A 5 -45.38 -10.42 0.64
C VAL A 5 -45.48 -9.48 -0.56
N LEU A 6 -46.69 -9.29 -1.10
CA LEU A 6 -46.96 -8.36 -2.20
C LEU A 6 -46.73 -6.89 -1.79
N LEU A 7 -47.14 -6.52 -0.57
CA LEU A 7 -46.98 -5.15 -0.05
C LEU A 7 -45.52 -4.76 0.18
N ILE A 8 -44.70 -5.70 0.66
CA ILE A 8 -43.26 -5.47 0.89
C ILE A 8 -42.51 -5.28 -0.44
N LEU A 9 -42.87 -6.05 -1.48
CA LEU A 9 -42.26 -5.92 -2.81
C LEU A 9 -42.59 -4.58 -3.49
N VAL A 10 -43.81 -4.05 -3.32
CA VAL A 10 -44.20 -2.74 -3.86
C VAL A 10 -43.45 -1.60 -3.14
N PHE A 11 -43.17 -1.74 -1.85
CA PHE A 11 -42.46 -0.71 -1.06
C PHE A 11 -40.97 -0.61 -1.42
N ILE A 12 -40.31 -1.74 -1.73
CA ILE A 12 -38.90 -1.74 -2.17
C ILE A 12 -38.78 -1.13 -3.57
N LEU A 13 -39.77 -1.36 -4.45
CA LEU A 13 -39.75 -0.85 -5.82
C LEU A 13 -39.94 0.68 -5.89
N THR A 14 -40.70 1.28 -4.97
CA THR A 14 -40.94 2.74 -4.97
C THR A 14 -39.76 3.55 -4.41
N ILE A 15 -38.97 3.00 -3.48
CA ILE A 15 -37.76 3.67 -2.96
C ILE A 15 -36.65 3.72 -4.02
N GLY A 16 -36.58 2.72 -4.92
CA GLY A 16 -35.57 2.65 -5.98
C GLY A 16 -35.76 3.66 -7.12
N ILE A 17 -36.95 4.24 -7.29
CA ILE A 17 -37.26 5.13 -8.43
C ILE A 17 -37.06 6.61 -8.09
N LEU A 18 -37.05 6.99 -6.80
CA LEU A 18 -36.91 8.39 -6.35
C LEU A 18 -35.47 8.84 -6.06
N SER A 19 -34.46 7.98 -6.21
CA SER A 19 -33.04 8.34 -5.99
C SER A 19 -32.25 8.54 -7.29
N SER A 20 -32.92 8.51 -8.45
CA SER A 20 -32.32 8.83 -9.75
C SER A 20 -32.59 10.29 -10.12
N GLY A 21 -31.71 11.22 -9.73
CA GLY A 21 -31.84 12.62 -10.14
C GLY A 21 -30.71 13.56 -9.72
N CYS A 22 -29.79 13.78 -10.67
CA CYS A 22 -28.99 15.00 -10.86
C CYS A 22 -27.93 15.38 -9.81
N ILE A 23 -26.68 14.91 -10.02
CA ILE A 23 -25.49 15.63 -9.60
C ILE A 23 -24.94 16.32 -10.86
N ASN A 24 -25.07 17.64 -10.94
CA ASN A 24 -24.17 18.47 -11.72
C ASN A 24 -24.18 19.91 -11.23
N GLN A 25 -22.96 20.44 -11.09
CA GLN A 25 -22.55 21.84 -10.97
C GLN A 25 -22.85 22.51 -9.63
N ASP A 26 -22.00 23.34 -9.07
CA ASP A 26 -20.61 23.79 -9.28
C ASP A 26 -20.44 24.83 -8.16
N LEU A 27 -19.35 24.85 -7.41
CA LEU A 27 -18.98 26.02 -6.59
C LEU A 27 -17.49 25.91 -6.27
N GLY A 28 -16.70 26.28 -7.28
CA GLY A 28 -15.37 26.79 -7.05
C GLY A 28 -15.42 27.99 -6.09
N SER A 29 -14.55 27.96 -5.08
CA SER A 29 -13.94 29.13 -4.45
C SER A 29 -12.89 28.64 -3.46
N LEU A 30 -11.76 28.19 -4.01
CA LEU A 30 -10.48 28.35 -3.32
C LEU A 30 -10.22 29.86 -3.22
N SER A 31 -10.15 30.39 -2.01
CA SER A 31 -9.34 31.55 -1.60
C SER A 31 -10.01 32.19 -0.40
N ASP A 32 -9.39 32.04 0.78
CA ASP A 32 -8.88 33.15 1.58
C ASP A 32 -8.79 32.70 3.05
N SER A 33 -7.57 32.53 3.55
CA SER A 33 -7.19 32.66 4.96
C SER A 33 -5.69 32.46 5.08
N GLY A 34 -4.96 33.58 5.18
CA GLY A 34 -3.55 33.62 5.52
C GLY A 34 -3.24 33.08 6.92
N PRO A 35 -1.96 33.12 7.33
CA PRO A 35 -1.49 32.48 8.55
C PRO A 35 -1.96 33.23 9.80
N VAL A 36 -2.58 32.52 10.75
CA VAL A 36 -2.92 33.06 12.07
C VAL A 36 -1.69 32.90 12.98
N PRO A 37 -1.26 33.95 13.72
CA PRO A 37 -0.08 33.88 14.57
C PRO A 37 -0.37 33.11 15.86
N VAL A 38 0.50 32.16 16.20
CA VAL A 38 0.48 31.47 17.50
C VAL A 38 1.14 32.37 18.54
N SER A 39 0.35 32.85 19.50
CA SER A 39 0.83 33.49 20.72
C SER A 39 1.56 32.47 21.60
N THR A 40 2.80 32.79 21.93
CA THR A 40 3.62 32.15 22.97
C THR A 40 3.00 32.41 24.34
N THR A 41 2.93 31.40 25.22
CA THR A 41 3.37 31.41 26.64
C THR A 41 3.04 30.06 27.28
N GLY A 42 4.06 29.36 27.79
CA GLY A 42 3.88 28.13 28.57
C GLY A 42 5.05 27.17 28.40
N GLU A 43 6.21 27.51 28.97
CA GLU A 43 7.33 26.58 29.14
C GLU A 43 6.88 25.36 29.93
N MET A 44 7.03 24.17 29.34
CA MET A 44 7.27 22.95 30.09
C MET A 44 8.52 22.32 29.50
N VAL A 45 9.62 22.44 30.25
CA VAL A 45 10.91 21.81 29.93
C VAL A 45 10.71 20.29 30.04
N VAL A 46 10.46 19.65 28.91
CA VAL A 46 10.61 18.20 28.76
C VAL A 46 12.03 17.98 28.25
N THR A 47 12.90 17.57 29.16
CA THR A 47 14.25 17.08 28.87
C THR A 47 14.16 16.02 27.76
N PRO A 48 14.74 16.25 26.57
CA PRO A 48 14.78 15.20 25.56
C PRO A 48 15.80 14.16 26.02
N THR A 49 15.34 12.95 26.30
CA THR A 49 16.21 11.78 26.36
C THR A 49 16.86 11.63 24.99
N GLN A 50 18.12 12.07 24.87
CA GLN A 50 18.95 11.84 23.70
C GLN A 50 19.17 10.34 23.55
N ILE A 51 18.41 9.72 22.66
CA ILE A 51 18.78 8.44 22.09
C ILE A 51 20.04 8.72 21.25
N PRO A 52 21.18 8.07 21.51
CA PRO A 52 22.37 8.31 20.72
C PRO A 52 22.08 7.96 19.25
N PRO A 53 22.53 8.79 18.29
CA PRO A 53 22.44 8.44 16.89
C PRO A 53 23.31 7.21 16.67
N SER A 54 22.69 6.05 16.44
CA SER A 54 23.40 4.89 15.90
C SER A 54 23.70 5.20 14.43
N ALA A 55 24.74 5.97 14.21
CA ALA A 55 25.36 6.17 12.92
C ALA A 55 26.17 4.91 12.58
N GLU A 56 25.49 3.90 12.05
CA GLU A 56 26.12 3.13 10.99
C GLU A 56 25.58 3.70 9.68
N PRO A 57 26.43 4.26 8.80
CA PRO A 57 25.99 4.53 7.44
C PRO A 57 25.63 3.17 6.84
N VAL A 58 24.33 2.92 6.64
CA VAL A 58 23.85 1.87 5.76
C VAL A 58 24.59 2.10 4.45
N GLN A 59 25.55 1.23 4.14
CA GLN A 59 26.33 1.34 2.93
C GLN A 59 25.33 1.31 1.78
N LYS A 60 25.08 2.48 1.19
CA LYS A 60 24.32 2.63 -0.03
C LYS A 60 24.97 1.69 -1.03
N ARG A 61 24.33 0.54 -1.31
CA ARG A 61 24.81 -0.41 -2.34
C ARG A 61 24.66 0.28 -3.68
N VAL A 62 25.63 1.12 -4.01
CA VAL A 62 25.85 1.55 -5.38
C VAL A 62 26.33 0.29 -6.09
N MET A 63 25.42 -0.37 -6.80
CA MET A 63 25.76 -1.55 -7.59
C MET A 63 26.84 -1.16 -8.59
N THR A 64 27.98 -1.84 -8.52
CA THR A 64 29.10 -1.61 -9.42
C THR A 64 28.76 -2.13 -10.83
N PRO A 65 29.23 -1.48 -11.91
CA PRO A 65 28.88 -1.79 -13.31
C PRO A 65 29.23 -3.22 -13.78
N ASP A 66 30.01 -3.96 -13.01
CA ASP A 66 30.64 -5.22 -13.44
C ASP A 66 29.76 -6.47 -13.30
N THR A 67 28.54 -6.37 -12.75
CA THR A 67 27.58 -7.48 -12.77
C THR A 67 26.54 -7.26 -13.89
N PRO A 68 26.21 -8.25 -14.72
CA PRO A 68 25.13 -8.12 -15.69
C PRO A 68 23.84 -7.70 -14.97
N GLY A 69 23.20 -6.63 -15.42
CA GLY A 69 21.96 -6.10 -14.81
C GLY A 69 20.87 -7.17 -14.65
N SER A 70 20.83 -8.15 -15.56
CA SER A 70 19.96 -9.34 -15.49
C SER A 70 20.14 -10.15 -14.19
N GLY A 71 21.38 -10.46 -13.81
CA GLY A 71 21.68 -11.21 -12.58
C GLY A 71 21.35 -10.42 -11.32
N GLN A 72 21.54 -9.10 -11.37
CA GLN A 72 21.22 -8.18 -10.28
C GLN A 72 19.70 -8.05 -10.07
N LEU A 73 18.92 -7.89 -11.15
CA LEU A 73 17.46 -7.85 -11.08
C LEU A 73 16.89 -9.15 -10.53
N LYS A 74 17.41 -10.29 -10.99
CA LYS A 74 17.00 -11.60 -10.49
C LYS A 74 17.22 -11.71 -8.99
N ALA A 75 18.44 -11.45 -8.52
CA ALA A 75 18.79 -11.53 -7.10
C ALA A 75 17.91 -10.58 -6.26
N PHE A 76 17.72 -9.35 -6.73
CA PHE A 76 16.85 -8.38 -6.06
C PHE A 76 15.43 -8.92 -5.88
N ILE A 77 14.80 -9.45 -6.93
CA ILE A 77 13.43 -10.00 -6.84
C ILE A 77 13.41 -11.25 -5.96
N GLU A 78 14.37 -12.16 -6.10
CA GLU A 78 14.43 -13.41 -5.33
C GLU A 78 14.63 -13.14 -3.83
N ASP A 79 15.38 -12.11 -3.46
CA ASP A 79 15.61 -11.73 -2.07
C ASP A 79 14.39 -11.02 -1.46
N THR A 80 13.76 -10.11 -2.22
CA THR A 80 12.77 -9.18 -1.68
C THR A 80 11.33 -9.70 -1.79
N PHE A 81 11.00 -10.47 -2.83
CA PHE A 81 9.63 -10.96 -3.05
C PHE A 81 9.13 -11.89 -1.93
N PRO A 82 9.90 -12.89 -1.46
CA PRO A 82 9.48 -13.74 -0.34
C PRO A 82 9.19 -12.94 0.92
N GLU A 83 10.05 -11.99 1.26
CA GLU A 83 9.92 -11.21 2.51
C GLU A 83 8.71 -10.29 2.48
N LEU A 84 8.50 -9.56 1.37
CA LEU A 84 7.31 -8.73 1.18
C LEU A 84 6.03 -9.57 1.18
N THR A 85 6.08 -10.79 0.61
CA THR A 85 4.95 -11.72 0.62
C THR A 85 4.58 -12.18 2.01
N LYS A 86 5.57 -12.63 2.79
CA LYS A 86 5.34 -13.07 4.18
C LYS A 86 4.75 -11.94 5.02
N ALA A 87 5.27 -10.72 4.91
CA ALA A 87 4.77 -9.56 5.64
C ALA A 87 3.31 -9.24 5.28
N TYR A 88 2.97 -9.24 3.99
CA TYR A 88 1.58 -9.10 3.54
C TYR A 88 0.66 -10.19 4.10
N MET A 89 1.11 -11.44 4.06
CA MET A 89 0.34 -12.59 4.56
C MET A 89 0.16 -12.56 6.08
N ALA A 90 1.13 -12.02 6.82
CA ALA A 90 1.03 -11.82 8.27
C ALA A 90 -0.07 -10.81 8.61
N ILE A 91 -0.21 -9.72 7.85
CA ILE A 91 -1.31 -8.75 8.00
C ILE A 91 -2.66 -9.43 7.73
N ARG A 92 -2.77 -10.16 6.61
CA ARG A 92 -4.01 -10.90 6.25
C ARG A 92 -4.42 -11.92 7.32
N THR A 93 -3.45 -12.54 7.98
CA THR A 93 -3.69 -13.48 9.07
C THR A 93 -4.21 -12.76 10.32
N ALA A 94 -3.61 -11.63 10.68
CA ALA A 94 -4.08 -10.80 11.79
C ALA A 94 -5.49 -10.25 11.55
N ASP A 95 -5.78 -9.83 10.31
CA ASP A 95 -7.12 -9.38 9.88
C ASP A 95 -8.19 -10.46 10.08
N ARG A 96 -7.90 -11.70 9.66
CA ARG A 96 -8.80 -12.85 9.89
C ARG A 96 -8.98 -13.19 11.37
N ALA A 97 -7.97 -12.93 12.19
CA ALA A 97 -8.02 -13.13 13.64
C ALA A 97 -8.71 -11.97 14.39
N LEU A 98 -9.13 -10.91 13.68
CA LEU A 98 -9.72 -9.69 14.25
C LEU A 98 -8.77 -8.96 15.24
N ASP A 99 -7.47 -9.14 15.08
CA ASP A 99 -6.44 -8.53 15.93
C ASP A 99 -6.06 -7.13 15.42
N ALA A 100 -6.86 -6.12 15.78
CA ALA A 100 -6.66 -4.76 15.31
C ALA A 100 -5.29 -4.15 15.69
N ALA A 101 -4.77 -4.49 16.88
CA ALA A 101 -3.45 -4.02 17.32
C ALA A 101 -2.33 -4.68 16.52
N GLY A 102 -2.42 -6.00 16.31
CA GLY A 102 -1.48 -6.74 15.47
C GLY A 102 -1.54 -6.33 14.00
N ILE A 103 -2.70 -5.90 13.49
CA ILE A 103 -2.80 -5.33 12.13
C ILE A 103 -1.99 -4.03 12.02
N GLN A 104 -2.14 -3.11 12.96
CA GLN A 104 -1.44 -1.82 12.92
C GLN A 104 0.08 -1.99 13.01
N GLU A 105 0.56 -2.84 13.92
CA GLU A 105 1.99 -3.12 14.08
C GLU A 105 2.58 -3.73 12.80
N LYS A 106 1.90 -4.73 12.22
CA LYS A 106 2.36 -5.40 11.00
C LYS A 106 2.29 -4.50 9.76
N ALA A 107 1.26 -3.65 9.68
CA ALA A 107 1.15 -2.65 8.62
C ALA A 107 2.28 -1.62 8.71
N LEU A 108 2.60 -1.14 9.91
CA LEU A 108 3.74 -0.24 10.13
C LEU A 108 5.06 -0.91 9.72
N ALA A 109 5.30 -2.15 10.17
CA ALA A 109 6.51 -2.88 9.82
C ALA A 109 6.67 -3.08 8.30
N LEU A 110 5.58 -3.39 7.60
CA LEU A 110 5.60 -3.52 6.13
C LEU A 110 5.87 -2.18 5.44
N GLU A 111 5.26 -1.09 5.90
CA GLU A 111 5.52 0.26 5.36
C GLU A 111 6.98 0.67 5.57
N THR A 112 7.54 0.44 6.76
CA THR A 112 8.96 0.68 7.05
C THR A 112 9.86 -0.15 6.15
N ALA A 113 9.61 -1.46 6.01
CA ALA A 113 10.41 -2.32 5.14
C ALA A 113 10.38 -1.86 3.67
N ILE A 114 9.26 -1.34 3.19
CA ILE A 114 9.14 -0.81 1.83
C ILE A 114 9.88 0.52 1.68
N ASN A 115 9.84 1.39 2.68
CA ASN A 115 10.60 2.64 2.67
C ASN A 115 12.10 2.36 2.70
N ASP A 116 12.55 1.48 3.58
CA ASP A 116 13.96 1.06 3.68
C ASP A 116 14.43 0.46 2.35
N LEU A 117 13.62 -0.41 1.73
CA LEU A 117 13.90 -0.98 0.41
C LEU A 117 13.95 0.10 -0.69
N THR A 118 13.03 1.06 -0.64
CA THR A 118 12.97 2.16 -1.60
C THR A 118 14.21 3.03 -1.50
N ASP A 119 14.67 3.33 -0.28
CA ASP A 119 15.84 4.15 -0.01
C ASP A 119 17.14 3.42 -0.35
N GLU A 120 17.28 2.16 0.05
CA GLU A 120 18.45 1.31 -0.19
C GLU A 120 18.75 1.22 -1.69
N TYR A 121 17.71 0.95 -2.50
CA TYR A 121 17.85 0.76 -3.94
C TYR A 121 17.51 2.02 -4.74
N SER A 122 17.13 3.13 -4.10
CA SER A 122 16.70 4.39 -4.75
C SER A 122 15.60 4.19 -5.80
N LEU A 123 14.55 3.44 -5.44
CA LEU A 123 13.44 3.02 -6.34
C LEU A 123 12.45 4.14 -6.68
N ASP A 124 12.56 5.29 -6.02
CA ASP A 124 11.75 6.49 -6.20
C ASP A 124 12.25 7.41 -7.33
N ARG A 125 13.49 7.20 -7.79
CA ARG A 125 14.10 7.99 -8.86
C ARG A 125 13.36 7.85 -10.18
N SER A 126 13.42 8.89 -11.01
CA SER A 126 12.95 8.84 -12.39
C SER A 126 13.69 7.76 -13.18
N LEU A 127 12.98 6.92 -13.93
CA LEU A 127 13.55 5.83 -14.74
C LEU A 127 14.44 4.90 -13.90
N PRO A 128 13.90 4.27 -12.85
CA PRO A 128 14.68 3.43 -11.96
C PRO A 128 15.31 2.24 -12.70
N GLU A 129 14.69 1.75 -13.78
CA GLU A 129 15.22 0.66 -14.61
C GLU A 129 16.58 0.98 -15.24
N LYS A 130 16.88 2.27 -15.43
CA LYS A 130 18.15 2.74 -16.01
C LYS A 130 19.20 3.08 -14.96
N ASN A 131 18.75 3.39 -13.74
CA ASN A 131 19.58 3.93 -12.67
C ASN A 131 19.94 2.90 -11.62
N VAL A 132 19.06 1.93 -11.37
CA VAL A 132 19.24 0.90 -10.33
C VAL A 132 19.93 -0.32 -10.91
N PHE A 133 19.49 -0.78 -12.08
CA PHE A 133 20.02 -1.95 -12.77
C PHE A 133 20.41 -1.59 -14.21
N PRO A 134 21.61 -1.04 -14.46
CA PRO A 134 22.00 -0.70 -15.82
C PRO A 134 22.12 -1.94 -16.71
N GLY A 135 21.69 -1.83 -17.97
CA GLY A 135 21.87 -2.88 -18.98
C GLY A 135 20.80 -3.97 -18.97
N LEU A 136 19.63 -3.73 -18.39
CA LEU A 136 18.46 -4.62 -18.55
C LEU A 136 18.02 -4.70 -20.02
N THR A 137 17.56 -5.87 -20.44
CA THR A 137 16.81 -6.01 -21.70
C THR A 137 15.44 -5.36 -21.58
N SER A 138 14.80 -5.01 -22.71
CA SER A 138 13.45 -4.41 -22.67
C SER A 138 12.41 -5.27 -21.94
N LYS A 139 12.55 -6.60 -21.97
CA LYS A 139 11.66 -7.50 -21.22
C LYS A 139 11.91 -7.42 -19.71
N GLU A 140 13.18 -7.34 -19.31
CA GLU A 140 13.56 -7.19 -17.90
C GLU A 140 13.19 -5.82 -17.34
N GLU A 141 13.30 -4.76 -18.14
CA GLU A 141 12.79 -3.43 -17.78
C GLU A 141 11.28 -3.48 -17.50
N VAL A 142 10.51 -4.21 -18.32
CA VAL A 142 9.07 -4.39 -18.08
C VAL A 142 8.83 -5.18 -16.78
N ILE A 143 9.54 -6.29 -16.56
CA ILE A 143 9.45 -7.08 -15.33
C ILE A 143 9.76 -6.23 -14.11
N PHE A 144 10.86 -5.49 -14.13
CA PHE A 144 11.26 -4.62 -13.04
C PHE A 144 10.21 -3.54 -12.77
N ASN A 145 9.69 -2.87 -13.81
CA ASN A 145 8.64 -1.87 -13.65
C ASN A 145 7.33 -2.46 -13.08
N LYS A 146 6.97 -3.69 -13.46
CA LYS A 146 5.83 -4.40 -12.86
C LYS A 146 6.08 -4.74 -11.39
N TYR A 147 7.30 -5.15 -11.06
CA TYR A 147 7.69 -5.43 -9.69
C TYR A 147 7.70 -4.17 -8.81
N LEU A 148 8.16 -3.02 -9.33
CA LEU A 148 8.02 -1.73 -8.66
C LEU A 148 6.55 -1.35 -8.44
N GLY A 149 5.69 -1.62 -9.42
CA GLY A 149 4.25 -1.43 -9.29
C GLY A 149 3.67 -2.22 -8.11
N PHE A 150 4.08 -3.49 -7.96
CA PHE A 150 3.73 -4.34 -6.83
C PHE A 150 4.21 -3.76 -5.48
N ILE A 151 5.48 -3.37 -5.37
CA ILE A 151 6.06 -2.76 -4.15
C ILE A 151 5.26 -1.50 -3.76
N ARG A 152 4.96 -0.62 -4.71
CA ARG A 152 4.19 0.62 -4.47
C ARG A 152 2.76 0.34 -4.01
N SER A 153 2.10 -0.64 -4.61
CA SER A 153 0.76 -1.08 -4.19
C SER A 153 0.77 -1.63 -2.77
N LEU A 154 1.78 -2.43 -2.41
CA LEU A 154 1.96 -2.94 -1.05
C LEU A 154 2.18 -1.82 -0.03
N GLY A 155 3.02 -0.83 -0.36
CA GLY A 155 3.26 0.32 0.52
C GLY A 155 1.99 1.13 0.74
N SER A 156 1.22 1.35 -0.32
CA SER A 156 -0.06 2.06 -0.26
C SER A 156 -1.12 1.28 0.53
N TYR A 157 -1.13 -0.06 0.40
CA TYR A 157 -1.97 -0.94 1.22
C TYR A 157 -1.64 -0.80 2.70
N ALA A 158 -0.36 -0.97 3.06
CA ALA A 158 0.12 -0.90 4.44
C ALA A 158 -0.18 0.46 5.08
N SER A 159 0.14 1.55 4.38
CA SER A 159 -0.11 2.91 4.86
C SER A 159 -1.59 3.20 5.05
N SER A 160 -2.44 2.80 4.09
CA SER A 160 -3.90 2.98 4.20
C SER A 160 -4.48 2.18 5.37
N LEU A 161 -4.02 0.95 5.58
CA LEU A 161 -4.50 0.11 6.68
C LEU A 161 -4.09 0.68 8.04
N LYS A 162 -2.85 1.16 8.17
CA LYS A 162 -2.37 1.88 9.37
C LYS A 162 -3.25 3.09 9.69
N GLN A 163 -3.59 3.90 8.67
CA GLN A 163 -4.47 5.05 8.83
C GLN A 163 -5.90 4.64 9.21
N ALA A 164 -6.43 3.56 8.62
CA ALA A 164 -7.75 3.04 8.97
C ALA A 164 -7.80 2.66 10.46
N VAL A 165 -6.81 1.92 10.97
CA VAL A 165 -6.76 1.54 12.40
C VAL A 165 -6.60 2.77 13.29
N TYR A 166 -5.76 3.74 12.91
CA TYR A 166 -5.63 5.01 13.64
C TYR A 166 -6.99 5.71 13.80
N TRP A 167 -7.72 5.93 12.69
CA TRP A 167 -9.01 6.63 12.73
C TRP A 167 -10.10 5.83 13.43
N LYS A 168 -10.05 4.50 13.36
CA LYS A 168 -10.93 3.62 14.14
C LYS A 168 -10.73 3.81 15.65
N ASN A 169 -9.48 4.04 16.08
CA ASN A 169 -9.13 4.22 17.48
C ASN A 169 -9.24 5.68 17.95
N ALA A 170 -9.22 6.65 17.05
CA ALA A 170 -9.25 8.08 17.37
C ALA A 170 -10.58 8.55 17.97
N GLY A 171 -11.70 7.91 17.64
CA GLY A 171 -13.01 8.26 18.19
C GLY A 171 -14.18 7.70 17.41
N THR A 172 -15.38 7.92 17.94
CA THR A 172 -16.66 7.51 17.33
C THR A 172 -17.42 8.68 16.71
N ASP A 173 -16.82 9.86 16.65
CA ASP A 173 -17.41 11.01 15.97
C ASP A 173 -17.48 10.79 14.45
N ALA A 174 -18.32 11.58 13.78
CA ALA A 174 -18.59 11.42 12.35
C ALA A 174 -17.34 11.59 11.48
N ALA A 175 -16.38 12.44 11.88
CA ALA A 175 -15.16 12.64 11.12
C ALA A 175 -14.22 11.43 11.26
N SER A 176 -14.02 10.93 12.48
CA SER A 176 -13.23 9.71 12.74
C SER A 176 -13.81 8.49 12.00
N LEU A 177 -15.13 8.28 12.07
CA LEU A 177 -15.81 7.20 11.34
C LEU A 177 -15.73 7.36 9.82
N GLY A 178 -15.87 8.59 9.32
CA GLY A 178 -15.75 8.89 7.89
C GLY A 178 -14.35 8.60 7.35
N ASN A 179 -13.31 9.02 8.08
CA ASN A 179 -11.92 8.77 7.73
C ASN A 179 -11.57 7.28 7.82
N TYR A 180 -12.01 6.58 8.87
CA TYR A 180 -11.82 5.13 8.99
C TYR A 180 -12.33 4.41 7.74
N ARG A 181 -13.58 4.66 7.33
CA ARG A 181 -14.18 4.02 6.15
C ARG A 181 -13.38 4.32 4.88
N ARG A 182 -13.02 5.60 4.67
CA ARG A 182 -12.23 6.02 3.51
C ARG A 182 -10.91 5.27 3.42
N TYR A 183 -10.16 5.19 4.52
CA TYR A 183 -8.86 4.52 4.52
C TYR A 183 -8.97 3.00 4.44
N GLN A 184 -10.04 2.42 5.01
CA GLN A 184 -10.34 1.00 4.83
C GLN A 184 -10.64 0.69 3.36
N ASP A 185 -11.47 1.49 2.68
CA ASP A 185 -11.78 1.32 1.26
C ASP A 185 -10.53 1.42 0.38
N LEU A 186 -9.63 2.37 0.71
CA LEU A 186 -8.33 2.48 0.03
C LEU A 186 -7.47 1.24 0.26
N ALA A 187 -7.36 0.75 1.50
CA ALA A 187 -6.62 -0.45 1.81
C ALA A 187 -7.18 -1.66 1.04
N ASP A 188 -8.49 -1.84 1.00
CA ASP A 188 -9.14 -2.94 0.28
C ASP A 188 -8.86 -2.88 -1.23
N ASN A 189 -8.89 -1.68 -1.81
CA ASN A 189 -8.57 -1.47 -3.22
C ASN A 189 -7.10 -1.75 -3.54
N TYR A 190 -6.18 -1.27 -2.71
CA TYR A 190 -4.75 -1.59 -2.87
C TYR A 190 -4.48 -3.08 -2.65
N GLY A 191 -5.15 -3.74 -1.71
CA GLY A 191 -5.06 -5.19 -1.50
C GLY A 191 -5.45 -5.97 -2.76
N LYS A 192 -6.54 -5.59 -3.43
CA LYS A 192 -6.93 -6.16 -4.74
C LYS A 192 -5.89 -5.87 -5.83
N LYS A 193 -5.32 -4.67 -5.82
CA LYS A 193 -4.28 -4.26 -6.78
C LYS A 193 -3.00 -5.07 -6.58
N VAL A 194 -2.57 -5.33 -5.36
CA VAL A 194 -1.41 -6.19 -5.03
C VAL A 194 -1.57 -7.58 -5.66
N ILE A 195 -2.75 -8.20 -5.53
CA ILE A 195 -3.05 -9.50 -6.14
C ILE A 195 -2.97 -9.42 -7.67
N THR A 196 -3.52 -8.36 -8.25
CA THR A 196 -3.49 -8.14 -9.71
C THR A 196 -2.07 -7.92 -10.24
N ASP A 197 -1.27 -7.12 -9.54
CA ASP A 197 0.11 -6.82 -9.90
C ASP A 197 0.95 -8.11 -9.91
N ILE A 198 0.77 -8.99 -8.92
CA ILE A 198 1.49 -10.28 -8.86
C ILE A 198 1.07 -11.23 -9.97
N LYS A 199 -0.24 -11.38 -10.24
CA LYS A 199 -0.72 -12.21 -11.35
C LYS A 199 -0.15 -11.73 -12.68
N THR A 200 -0.09 -10.41 -12.86
CA THR A 200 0.48 -9.78 -14.06
C THR A 200 1.98 -10.05 -14.16
N LEU A 201 2.72 -9.84 -13.07
CA LEU A 201 4.16 -10.09 -13.02
C LEU A 201 4.50 -11.57 -13.26
N ASP A 202 3.74 -12.48 -12.66
CA ASP A 202 3.91 -13.93 -12.84
C ASP A 202 3.65 -14.36 -14.28
N GLY A 203 2.66 -13.75 -14.93
CA GLY A 203 2.39 -13.94 -16.36
C GLY A 203 3.59 -13.56 -17.22
N TYR A 204 4.13 -12.35 -17.06
CA TYR A 204 5.31 -11.90 -17.81
C TYR A 204 6.55 -12.75 -17.55
N CYS A 205 6.81 -13.07 -16.27
CA CYS A 205 7.94 -13.92 -15.89
C CYS A 205 7.85 -15.30 -16.54
N SER A 206 6.66 -15.91 -16.54
CA SER A 206 6.44 -17.24 -17.11
C SER A 206 6.47 -17.24 -18.64
N GLU A 207 5.82 -16.27 -19.28
CA GLU A 207 5.77 -16.13 -20.74
C GLU A 207 7.16 -15.96 -21.36
N TRP A 208 8.03 -15.20 -20.68
CA TRP A 208 9.34 -14.85 -21.20
C TRP A 208 10.49 -15.71 -20.66
N GLY A 209 10.20 -16.69 -19.79
CA GLY A 209 11.19 -17.63 -19.28
C GLY A 209 12.11 -17.06 -18.20
N PHE A 210 11.63 -16.09 -17.40
CA PHE A 210 12.36 -15.51 -16.26
C PHE A 210 11.81 -16.08 -14.94
N PRO A 211 12.46 -17.07 -14.32
CA PRO A 211 11.96 -17.72 -13.10
C PRO A 211 12.27 -16.89 -11.83
N TYR A 212 11.96 -15.59 -11.83
CA TYR A 212 12.31 -14.68 -10.72
C TYR A 212 11.38 -14.81 -9.52
N LEU A 213 10.15 -15.25 -9.73
CA LEU A 213 9.16 -15.40 -8.66
C LEU A 213 9.12 -16.84 -8.16
N ASP A 214 9.34 -17.02 -6.86
CA ASP A 214 9.10 -18.29 -6.19
C ASP A 214 7.60 -18.62 -6.20
N LYS A 215 7.27 -19.70 -6.90
CA LYS A 215 5.89 -20.16 -7.13
C LYS A 215 5.16 -20.55 -5.84
N LYS A 216 5.87 -20.87 -4.76
CA LYS A 216 5.27 -21.06 -3.44
C LYS A 216 4.60 -19.77 -2.97
N TYR A 217 5.32 -18.65 -3.00
CA TYR A 217 4.81 -17.35 -2.54
C TYR A 217 3.78 -16.77 -3.50
N VAL A 218 3.92 -16.96 -4.82
CA VAL A 218 2.88 -16.55 -5.80
C VAL A 218 1.52 -17.20 -5.49
N ARG A 219 1.52 -18.48 -5.10
CA ARG A 219 0.29 -19.21 -4.76
C ARG A 219 -0.39 -18.64 -3.52
N GLU A 220 0.37 -18.12 -2.55
CA GLU A 220 -0.20 -17.54 -1.32
C GLU A 220 -1.15 -16.36 -1.60
N TYR A 221 -0.94 -15.63 -2.71
CA TYR A 221 -1.85 -14.59 -3.19
C TYR A 221 -3.07 -15.11 -3.95
N SER A 222 -3.00 -16.31 -4.51
CA SER A 222 -4.05 -16.90 -5.33
C SER A 222 -5.08 -17.69 -4.52
N PHE A 223 -4.66 -18.29 -3.39
CA PHE A 223 -5.55 -19.07 -2.53
C PHE A 223 -6.46 -18.23 -1.62
N ASN A 224 -6.33 -16.90 -1.66
CA ASN A 224 -6.97 -15.98 -0.72
C ASN A 224 -7.80 -14.88 -1.39
N SER A 225 -8.04 -15.01 -2.71
CA SER A 225 -8.94 -14.17 -3.52
C SER A 225 -10.27 -14.85 -3.76
#